data_AF-A0A6S7LUL3-F1
#
_entry.id   AF-A0A6S7LUL3-F1
#
_cell.length_a   1.000
_cell.length_b   1.000
_cell.length_c   1.000
_cell.angle_alpha   90.00
_cell.angle_beta   90.00
_cell.angle_gamma   90.00
#
_symmetry.space_group_name_H-M   'P 1'
#
loop_
_entity.id
_entity.type
_entity.pdbx_description
1 polymer ?
#
loop_
_entity_poly.entity_id
_entity_poly.type
_entity_poly.pdbx_seq_one_letter_code
_entity_poly.pdbx_strand_id
1 'polypeptide(L)'
;MVDLCEEFRTRNVVGLDIAGDESMGEIPAIKEHIMAFQRAQELGIPRTVHAGEAGPAASVHEAIFLLHANRIGHGYHVLQDPELYKLVIEKQIHLE
;
A
#
# COMPACT_ATOMS: atom_id res chain seq x y z
N MET A 1 -11.25 -10.22 4.33
CA MET A 1 -10.78 -9.85 2.98
C MET A 1 -9.48 -10.57 2.65
N VAL A 2 -8.44 -10.44 3.48
CA VAL A 2 -7.19 -11.23 3.33
C VAL A 2 -7.44 -12.75 3.28
N ASP A 3 -8.40 -13.28 4.04
CA ASP A 3 -8.75 -14.70 4.00
C ASP A 3 -9.28 -15.14 2.61
N LEU A 4 -10.00 -14.27 1.91
CA LEU A 4 -10.43 -14.53 0.53
C LEU A 4 -9.25 -14.49 -0.43
N CYS A 5 -8.28 -13.59 -0.22
CA CYS A 5 -7.04 -13.60 -1.00
C CYS A 5 -6.27 -14.92 -0.81
N GLU A 6 -6.24 -15.46 0.41
CA GLU A 6 -5.65 -16.77 0.69
C GLU A 6 -6.44 -17.92 0.03
N GLU A 7 -7.76 -17.95 0.21
CA GLU A 7 -8.64 -19.01 -0.30
C GLU A 7 -8.68 -19.07 -1.84
N PHE A 8 -8.54 -17.93 -2.52
CA PHE A 8 -8.61 -17.82 -3.97
C PHE A 8 -7.24 -17.59 -4.63
N ARG A 9 -6.12 -17.81 -3.92
CA ARG A 9 -4.76 -17.60 -4.45
C ARG A 9 -4.39 -18.43 -5.68
N THR A 10 -5.08 -19.53 -5.91
CA THR A 10 -4.94 -20.40 -7.10
C THR A 10 -6.06 -20.17 -8.14
N ARG A 11 -6.95 -19.21 -7.88
CA ARG A 11 -8.14 -18.87 -8.66
C ARG A 11 -8.12 -17.40 -9.07
N ASN A 12 -7.02 -16.97 -9.70
CA ASN A 12 -6.77 -15.62 -10.25
C ASN A 12 -6.60 -14.46 -9.24
N VAL A 13 -6.85 -14.66 -7.94
CA VAL A 13 -6.53 -13.62 -6.95
C VAL A 13 -5.04 -13.67 -6.64
N VAL A 14 -4.34 -12.57 -6.90
CA VAL A 14 -2.87 -12.51 -6.81
C VAL A 14 -2.35 -11.55 -5.74
N GLY A 15 -3.24 -10.82 -5.05
CA GLY A 15 -2.83 -9.84 -4.05
C GLY A 15 -3.99 -9.19 -3.32
N LEU A 16 -3.63 -8.23 -2.47
CA LEU A 16 -4.52 -7.38 -1.71
C LEU A 16 -4.26 -5.91 -2.07
N ASP A 17 -5.31 -5.11 -2.10
CA ASP A 17 -5.27 -3.66 -2.29
C ASP A 17 -6.14 -2.95 -1.25
N ILE A 18 -5.86 -1.68 -1.02
CA ILE A 18 -6.77 -0.72 -0.40
C ILE A 18 -6.93 0.47 -1.35
N ALA A 19 -8.18 0.79 -1.62
CA ALA A 19 -8.61 1.90 -2.47
C ALA A 19 -9.74 2.65 -1.75
N GLY A 20 -10.09 3.83 -2.23
CA GLY A 20 -11.15 4.65 -1.65
C GLY A 20 -10.79 6.13 -1.66
N ASP A 21 -11.48 6.92 -0.84
CA ASP A 21 -11.27 8.36 -0.77
C ASP A 21 -10.06 8.72 0.12
N GLU A 22 -8.96 9.17 -0.50
CA GLU A 22 -7.76 9.66 0.20
C GLU A 22 -7.88 11.11 0.71
N SER A 23 -8.94 11.85 0.36
CA SER A 23 -9.07 13.29 0.64
C SER A 23 -9.17 13.63 2.15
N MET A 24 -9.39 12.63 3.00
CA MET A 24 -9.39 12.79 4.47
C MET A 24 -7.98 12.96 5.06
N GLY A 25 -6.93 13.01 4.23
CA GLY A 25 -5.65 13.63 4.57
C GLY A 25 -4.54 12.70 5.05
N GLU A 26 -4.87 11.45 5.38
CA GLU A 26 -3.95 10.34 5.66
C GLU A 26 -4.66 9.07 5.16
N ILE A 27 -3.96 8.00 4.80
CA ILE A 27 -4.66 6.70 4.78
C ILE A 27 -5.02 6.51 6.24
N PRO A 28 -6.30 6.48 6.64
CA PRO A 28 -6.57 6.09 8.00
C PRO A 28 -6.12 4.63 8.04
N ALA A 29 -4.92 4.40 8.57
CA ALA A 29 -4.39 3.08 8.84
C ALA A 29 -5.16 2.58 10.05
N ILE A 30 -6.48 2.41 9.86
CA ILE A 30 -7.38 1.89 10.86
C ILE A 30 -6.84 0.51 11.18
N LYS A 31 -6.86 0.17 12.46
CA LYS A 31 -6.25 -1.04 13.02
C LYS A 31 -6.55 -2.29 12.18
N GLU A 32 -7.77 -2.41 11.67
CA GLU A 32 -8.22 -3.52 10.83
C GLU A 32 -7.46 -3.61 9.50
N HIS A 33 -7.16 -2.48 8.84
CA HIS A 33 -6.35 -2.46 7.63
C HIS A 33 -4.92 -2.89 7.92
N ILE A 34 -4.30 -2.32 8.96
CA ILE A 34 -2.94 -2.72 9.37
C ILE A 34 -2.88 -4.23 9.64
N MET A 35 -3.84 -4.77 10.41
CA MET A 35 -3.90 -6.20 10.71
C MET A 35 -4.07 -7.06 9.45
N ALA A 36 -4.90 -6.63 8.50
CA ALA A 36 -5.09 -7.36 7.24
C ALA A 36 -3.82 -7.38 6.38
N PHE A 37 -3.11 -6.26 6.28
CA PHE A 37 -1.86 -6.15 5.50
C PHE A 37 -0.68 -6.86 6.16
N GLN A 38 -0.57 -6.82 7.49
CA GLN A 38 0.38 -7.64 8.25
C GLN A 38 0.11 -9.13 8.02
N ARG A 39 -1.15 -9.55 8.08
CA ARG A 39 -1.52 -10.95 7.78
C ARG A 39 -1.17 -11.33 6.34
N ALA A 40 -1.42 -10.44 5.38
CA ALA A 40 -1.04 -10.66 3.98
C ALA A 40 0.48 -10.78 3.82
N GLN A 41 1.27 -10.00 4.56
CA GLN A 41 2.72 -10.11 4.59
C GLN A 41 3.19 -11.46 5.14
N GLU A 42 2.64 -11.90 6.28
CA GLU A 42 2.95 -13.22 6.88
C GLU A 42 2.65 -14.38 5.94
N LEU A 43 1.55 -14.29 5.17
CA LEU A 43 1.12 -15.30 4.20
C LEU A 43 1.86 -15.23 2.85
N GLY A 44 2.71 -14.22 2.66
CA GLY A 44 3.39 -13.96 1.39
C GLY A 44 2.44 -13.55 0.26
N ILE A 45 1.28 -12.99 0.58
CA ILE A 45 0.31 -12.46 -0.40
C ILE A 45 0.78 -11.07 -0.84
N PRO A 46 1.02 -10.81 -2.14
CA PRO A 46 1.42 -9.49 -2.64
C PRO A 46 0.45 -8.37 -2.24
N ARG A 47 0.99 -7.19 -1.96
CA ARG A 47 0.22 -6.02 -1.47
C ARG A 47 0.47 -4.82 -2.37
N THR A 48 -0.59 -4.20 -2.88
CA THR A 48 -0.55 -2.84 -3.43
C THR A 48 -1.43 -1.95 -2.57
N VAL A 49 -1.23 -0.64 -2.62
CA VAL A 49 -1.95 0.34 -1.81
C VAL A 49 -2.10 1.62 -2.62
N HIS A 50 -3.33 2.11 -2.80
CA HIS A 50 -3.53 3.48 -3.30
C HIS A 50 -3.00 4.46 -2.26
N ALA A 51 -2.02 5.27 -2.65
CA ALA A 51 -1.45 6.30 -1.80
C ALA A 51 -0.84 7.42 -2.62
N GLY A 52 -1.02 8.65 -2.16
CA GLY A 52 -0.37 9.82 -2.75
C GLY A 52 -1.01 10.22 -4.08
N GLU A 53 -2.25 9.80 -4.33
CA GLU A 53 -3.07 10.27 -5.46
C GLU A 53 -3.68 11.62 -5.10
N ALA A 54 -4.60 11.62 -4.13
CA ALA A 54 -5.22 12.80 -3.56
C ALA A 54 -4.70 13.06 -2.12
N GLY A 55 -4.15 12.04 -1.47
CA GLY A 55 -3.49 12.16 -0.17
C GLY A 55 -2.05 12.72 -0.26
N PRO A 56 -1.45 13.09 0.89
CA PRO A 56 -0.09 13.65 0.94
C PRO A 56 1.01 12.59 0.75
N ALA A 57 2.26 13.02 0.57
CA ALA A 57 3.42 12.12 0.54
C ALA A 57 3.50 11.17 1.76
N ALA A 58 3.02 11.62 2.92
CA ALA A 58 3.00 10.81 4.14
C ALA A 58 2.18 9.52 4.01
N SER A 59 1.11 9.50 3.20
CA SER A 59 0.35 8.27 2.98
C SER A 59 1.15 7.22 2.21
N VAL A 60 2.02 7.65 1.28
CA VAL A 60 2.98 6.75 0.59
C VAL A 60 3.95 6.15 1.59
N HIS A 61 4.45 6.94 2.53
CA HIS A 61 5.31 6.43 3.61
C HIS A 61 4.57 5.39 4.46
N GLU A 62 3.35 5.67 4.90
CA GLU A 62 2.52 4.72 5.67
C GLU A 62 2.24 3.43 4.90
N ALA A 63 1.91 3.53 3.61
CA ALA A 63 1.71 2.36 2.75
C ALA A 63 2.95 1.44 2.73
N ILE A 64 4.14 2.01 2.63
CA ILE A 64 5.41 1.26 2.59
C ILE A 64 5.71 0.63 3.96
N PHE A 65 5.62 1.42 5.04
CA PHE A 65 6.17 1.02 6.34
C PHE A 65 5.16 0.40 7.29
N LEU A 66 3.88 0.80 7.23
CA LEU A 66 2.81 0.25 8.08
C LEU A 66 2.05 -0.87 7.38
N LEU A 67 1.79 -0.73 6.08
CA LEU A 67 1.03 -1.72 5.30
C LEU A 67 1.94 -2.67 4.50
N HIS A 68 3.25 -2.48 4.56
CA HIS A 68 4.24 -3.35 3.91
C HIS A 68 3.99 -3.53 2.40
N ALA A 69 3.51 -2.47 1.73
CA ALA A 69 3.17 -2.50 0.32
C ALA A 69 4.37 -2.88 -0.56
N ASN A 70 4.13 -3.72 -1.57
CA ASN A 70 5.11 -4.05 -2.60
C ASN A 70 5.10 -3.03 -3.75
N ARG A 71 3.95 -2.42 -3.99
CA ARG A 71 3.70 -1.39 -5.02
C ARG A 71 2.79 -0.32 -4.44
N ILE A 72 2.83 0.87 -5.03
CA ILE A 72 1.98 2.00 -4.68
C ILE A 72 1.12 2.33 -5.90
N GLY A 73 -0.20 2.31 -5.74
CA GLY A 73 -1.13 2.86 -6.72
C GLY A 73 -0.95 4.38 -6.76
N HIS A 74 -0.69 4.94 -7.94
CA HIS A 74 -0.38 6.35 -8.16
C HIS A 74 0.98 6.79 -7.60
N GLY A 75 1.03 7.25 -6.34
CA GLY A 75 2.23 7.78 -5.71
C GLY A 75 2.68 9.15 -6.22
N TYR A 76 1.84 9.93 -6.92
CA TYR A 76 2.25 11.22 -7.53
C TYR A 76 2.83 12.20 -6.50
N HIS A 77 2.20 12.31 -5.33
CA HIS A 77 2.61 13.24 -4.29
C HIS A 77 3.87 12.81 -3.54
N VAL A 78 4.45 11.64 -3.82
CA VAL A 78 5.78 11.26 -3.28
C VAL A 78 6.85 12.31 -3.64
N LEU A 79 6.69 12.99 -4.77
CA LEU A 79 7.61 14.03 -5.24
C LEU A 79 7.64 15.28 -4.33
N GLN A 80 6.65 15.44 -3.44
CA GLN A 80 6.64 16.52 -2.44
C GLN A 80 7.60 16.25 -1.28
N ASP A 81 8.08 15.02 -1.13
CA ASP A 81 9.10 14.60 -0.16
C ASP A 81 10.31 13.97 -0.91
N PRO A 82 11.37 14.75 -1.17
CA PRO A 82 12.53 14.27 -1.92
C PRO A 82 13.25 13.07 -1.28
N GLU A 83 13.26 12.96 0.05
CA GLU A 83 13.92 11.84 0.73
C GLU A 83 13.08 10.57 0.61
N LEU A 84 11.76 10.68 0.74
CA LEU A 84 10.85 9.55 0.48
C LEU A 84 10.93 9.09 -0.98
N TYR A 85 10.96 10.02 -1.94
CA TYR A 85 11.10 9.67 -3.36
C TYR A 85 12.41 8.93 -3.65
N LYS A 86 13.52 9.41 -3.07
CA LYS A 86 14.81 8.71 -3.16
C LYS A 86 14.73 7.31 -2.58
N LEU A 87 14.07 7.14 -1.44
CA LEU A 87 13.86 5.83 -0.80
C LEU A 87 13.03 4.88 -1.68
N VAL A 88 11.98 5.38 -2.35
CA VAL A 88 11.17 4.62 -3.32
C VAL A 88 12.04 4.09 -4.45
N ILE A 89 12.93 4.93 -5.01
CA ILE A 89 13.89 4.51 -6.04
C ILE A 89 14.86 3.47 -5.49
N GLU A 90 15.49 3.73 -4.34
CA GLU A 90 16.49 2.82 -3.75
C GLU A 90 15.91 1.45 -3.43
N LYS A 91 14.66 1.39 -2.95
CA LYS A 91 13.95 0.16 -2.65
C LYS A 91 13.28 -0.48 -3.88
N GLN A 92 13.37 0.15 -5.05
CA GLN A 92 12.74 -0.31 -6.30
C GLN A 92 11.23 -0.57 -6.12
N ILE A 93 10.56 0.33 -5.41
CA ILE A 93 9.11 0.24 -5.21
C ILE A 93 8.43 0.73 -6.50
N HIS A 94 7.56 -0.11 -7.06
CA HIS A 94 6.82 0.24 -8.27
C HIS A 94 5.72 1.25 -7.95
N LEU A 95 5.60 2.29 -8.78
CA LEU A 95 4.50 3.25 -8.80
C LEU A 95 3.64 2.94 -10.03
N GLU A 96 2.35 2.65 -9.83
CA GLU A 96 1.36 2.34 -10.88
C GLU A 96 0.75 3.60 -11.50
#